data_AF-A0A149ULM5-F1
#
_entry.id   AF-A0A149ULM5-F1
#
_cell.length_a   1.000
_cell.length_b   1.000
_cell.length_c   1.000
_cell.angle_alpha   90.00
_cell.angle_beta   90.00
_cell.angle_gamma   90.00
#
_symmetry.space_group_name_H-M   'P 1'
#
loop_
_entity.id
_entity.type
_entity.pdbx_description
1 polymer ?
#
loop_
_entity_poly.entity_id
_entity_poly.type
_entity_poly.pdbx_seq_one_letter_code
_entity_poly.pdbx_strand_id
1 'polypeptide(L)'
;YTCTKMAADLAEMQGVDKGDMARTLKLLEGVGAISRVKKGRMKIITVTPEGAFRGNVNNHAEAVARYSAEVVQLHPAREDADPRQTDLEDFTRT
;
A
#
# COMPACT_ATOMS: atom_id res chain seq x y z
N TYR A 1 -7.24 9.23 -4.73
CA TYR A 1 -8.12 9.90 -3.75
C TYR A 1 -7.27 10.45 -2.61
N THR A 2 -7.32 11.76 -2.37
CA THR A 2 -6.43 12.44 -1.40
C THR A 2 -7.24 13.01 -0.23
N CYS A 3 -6.82 12.73 0.99
CA CYS A 3 -7.43 13.20 2.23
C CYS A 3 -6.58 14.32 2.85
N THR A 4 -7.22 15.45 3.13
CA THR A 4 -6.61 16.63 3.77
C THR A 4 -6.79 16.64 5.29
N LYS A 5 -7.54 15.69 5.86
CA LYS A 5 -7.76 15.55 7.30
C LYS A 5 -6.53 14.97 7.98
N MET A 6 -6.23 15.46 9.18
CA MET A 6 -5.18 14.91 10.02
C MET A 6 -5.64 13.62 10.70
N ALA A 7 -4.70 12.82 11.18
CA ALA A 7 -5.00 11.62 11.96
C ALA A 7 -5.87 11.93 13.20
N ALA A 8 -5.66 13.08 13.84
CA ALA A 8 -6.48 13.52 14.97
C ALA A 8 -7.93 13.77 14.56
N ASP A 9 -8.15 14.45 13.44
CA ASP A 9 -9.48 14.72 12.90
C ASP A 9 -10.19 13.41 12.53
N LEU A 10 -9.47 12.47 11.92
CA LEU A 10 -10.01 11.15 11.58
C LEU A 10 -10.38 10.35 12.82
N ALA A 11 -9.56 10.42 13.88
CA ALA A 11 -9.83 9.74 15.14
C ALA A 11 -11.12 10.27 15.79
N GLU A 12 -11.27 11.59 15.84
CA GLU A 12 -12.47 12.26 16.36
C GLU A 12 -13.71 11.92 15.53
N MET A 13 -13.62 12.00 14.19
CA MET A 13 -14.73 11.68 13.29
C MET A 13 -15.22 10.24 13.41
N GLN A 14 -14.33 9.30 13.74
CA GLN A 14 -14.67 7.88 13.89
C GLN A 14 -14.95 7.48 15.36
N GLY A 15 -14.81 8.41 16.31
CA GLY A 15 -14.97 8.12 17.74
C GLY A 15 -13.94 7.13 18.30
N VAL A 16 -12.73 7.11 17.74
CA VAL A 16 -11.64 6.21 18.18
C VAL A 16 -10.51 6.97 18.85
N ASP A 17 -9.72 6.27 19.67
CA ASP A 17 -8.54 6.85 20.30
C ASP A 17 -7.49 7.29 19.24
N LYS A 18 -6.78 8.38 19.54
CA LYS A 18 -5.76 8.95 18.64
C LYS A 18 -4.59 7.99 18.44
N GLY A 19 -4.20 7.23 19.47
CA GLY A 19 -3.19 6.19 19.40
C GLY A 19 -3.62 5.02 18.53
N ASP A 20 -4.87 4.59 18.64
CA ASP A 20 -5.45 3.55 17.77
C ASP A 20 -5.51 3.99 16.30
N MET A 21 -5.92 5.23 16.04
CA MET A 21 -5.90 5.78 14.68
C MET A 21 -4.48 5.84 14.13
N ALA A 22 -3.49 6.25 14.93
CA ALA A 22 -2.10 6.28 14.49
C ALA A 22 -1.56 4.89 14.15
N ARG A 23 -1.88 3.87 14.95
CA ARG A 23 -1.54 2.45 14.69
C ARG A 23 -2.22 1.95 13.42
N THR A 24 -3.50 2.23 13.25
CA THR A 24 -4.29 1.83 12.08
C THR A 24 -3.72 2.44 10.79
N LEU A 25 -3.45 3.75 10.79
CA LEU A 25 -2.83 4.41 9.64
C LEU A 25 -1.42 3.89 9.34
N LYS A 26 -0.66 3.48 10.37
CA LYS A 26 0.65 2.83 10.17
C LYS A 26 0.50 1.45 9.54
N LEU A 27 -0.49 0.66 9.95
CA LEU A 27 -0.79 -0.65 9.37
C LEU A 27 -1.21 -0.50 7.90
N LEU A 28 -2.13 0.41 7.61
CA LEU A 28 -2.61 0.67 6.24
C LEU A 28 -1.48 1.13 5.31
N GLU A 29 -0.53 1.90 5.82
CA GLU A 29 0.67 2.29 5.08
C GLU A 29 1.63 1.10 4.87
N GLY A 30 1.80 0.25 5.89
CA GLY A 30 2.64 -0.95 5.81
C GLY A 30 2.15 -1.99 4.80
N VAL A 31 0.83 -2.11 4.61
CA VAL A 31 0.24 -2.98 3.59
C VAL A 31 0.06 -2.29 2.23
N GLY A 32 0.56 -1.06 2.05
CA GLY A 32 0.50 -0.34 0.79
C GLY A 32 -0.87 0.23 0.41
N ALA A 33 -1.88 0.19 1.31
CA ALA A 33 -3.22 0.70 1.03
C ALA A 33 -3.30 2.24 1.03
N ILE A 34 -2.42 2.89 1.79
CA ILE A 34 -2.29 4.36 1.79
C ILE A 34 -0.82 4.77 1.72
N SER A 35 -0.59 6.02 1.32
CA SER A 35 0.69 6.71 1.44
C SER A 35 0.51 7.98 2.26
N ARG A 36 1.45 8.30 3.17
CA ARG A 36 1.42 9.54 3.93
C ARG A 36 2.64 10.40 3.62
N VAL A 37 2.40 11.59 3.09
CA VAL A 37 3.47 12.56 2.76
C VAL A 37 3.38 13.76 3.69
N LYS A 38 4.50 14.12 4.32
CA LYS A 38 4.57 15.33 5.16
C LYS A 38 4.55 16.57 4.28
N LYS A 39 3.59 17.46 4.50
CA LYS A 39 3.51 18.79 3.86
C LYS A 39 3.36 19.83 4.96
N GLY A 40 4.47 20.53 5.27
CA GLY A 40 4.54 21.46 6.40
C GLY A 40 4.31 20.75 7.74
N ARG A 41 3.27 21.17 8.47
CA ARG A 41 2.89 20.59 9.78
C ARG A 41 1.93 19.40 9.67
N MET A 42 1.39 19.14 8.47
CA MET A 42 0.38 18.10 8.26
C MET A 42 0.97 16.90 7.50
N LYS A 43 0.36 15.73 7.67
CA LYS A 43 0.59 14.58 6.79
C LYS A 43 -0.63 14.45 5.88
N ILE A 44 -0.43 14.60 4.58
CA ILE A 44 -1.45 14.33 3.58
C ILE A 44 -1.55 12.81 3.43
N ILE A 45 -2.77 12.28 3.52
CA ILE A 45 -3.03 10.85 3.40
C ILE A 45 -3.62 10.59 2.02
N THR A 46 -2.96 9.78 1.21
CA THR A 46 -3.42 9.42 -0.13
C THR A 46 -3.75 7.94 -0.16
N VAL A 47 -4.95 7.59 -0.60
CA VAL A 47 -5.32 6.19 -0.84
C VAL A 47 -4.66 5.73 -2.15
N THR A 48 -3.91 4.63 -2.09
CA THR A 48 -3.26 4.06 -3.27
C THR A 48 -4.30 3.36 -4.16
N PRO A 49 -3.99 3.13 -5.45
CA PRO A 49 -4.86 2.31 -6.29
C PRO A 49 -5.15 0.94 -5.69
N GLU A 50 -4.14 0.27 -5.11
CA GLU A 50 -4.30 -1.01 -4.41
C GLU A 50 -5.23 -0.89 -3.19
N GLY A 51 -5.08 0.15 -2.37
CA GLY A 51 -5.95 0.38 -1.22
C GLY A 51 -7.39 0.68 -1.63
N ALA A 52 -7.58 1.49 -2.67
CA ALA A 52 -8.90 1.81 -3.20
C ALA A 52 -9.60 0.56 -3.78
N PHE A 53 -8.83 -0.31 -4.40
CA PHE A 53 -9.26 -1.58 -4.95
C PHE A 53 -9.65 -2.60 -3.88
N ARG A 54 -8.78 -2.81 -2.89
CA ARG A 54 -9.00 -3.78 -1.81
C ARG A 54 -10.07 -3.29 -0.84
N GLY A 55 -10.23 -1.98 -0.70
CA GLY A 55 -11.22 -1.35 0.17
C GLY A 55 -12.62 -1.15 -0.43
N ASN A 56 -12.80 -1.34 -1.75
CA ASN A 56 -14.12 -1.19 -2.38
C ASN A 56 -14.91 -2.50 -2.31
N VAL A 57 -15.74 -2.63 -1.27
CA VAL A 57 -16.57 -3.82 -1.02
C VAL A 57 -17.68 -4.01 -2.06
N ASN A 58 -18.10 -2.94 -2.77
CA ASN A 58 -19.24 -2.97 -3.69
C ASN A 58 -18.85 -3.28 -5.15
N ASN A 59 -17.68 -2.83 -5.62
CA ASN A 59 -17.19 -3.07 -6.99
C ASN A 59 -15.81 -3.76 -7.01
N HIS A 60 -15.50 -4.58 -5.99
CA HIS A 60 -14.21 -5.24 -5.85
C HIS A 60 -13.78 -5.99 -7.14
N ALA A 61 -14.68 -6.79 -7.73
CA ALA A 61 -14.38 -7.60 -8.91
C ALA A 61 -14.04 -6.78 -10.17
N GLU A 62 -14.70 -5.64 -10.37
CA GLU A 62 -14.46 -4.77 -11.52
C GLU A 62 -13.16 -3.98 -11.37
N ALA A 63 -12.86 -3.53 -10.14
CA ALA A 63 -11.57 -2.95 -9.81
C ALA A 63 -10.44 -3.97 -10.00
N VAL A 64 -10.65 -5.24 -9.59
CA VAL A 64 -9.81 -6.44 -9.86
C VAL A 64 -9.44 -6.57 -11.32
N ALA A 65 -10.44 -6.62 -12.18
CA ALA A 65 -10.21 -6.78 -13.60
C ALA A 65 -9.37 -5.64 -14.20
N ARG A 66 -9.66 -4.37 -13.87
CA ARG A 66 -8.92 -3.22 -14.44
C ARG A 66 -7.45 -3.15 -13.97
N TYR A 67 -7.19 -3.31 -12.67
CA TYR A 67 -5.81 -3.30 -12.18
C TYR A 67 -5.00 -4.47 -12.76
N SER A 68 -5.60 -5.67 -12.84
CA SER A 68 -4.92 -6.81 -13.47
C SER A 68 -4.58 -6.52 -14.94
N ALA A 69 -5.49 -5.92 -15.70
CA ALA A 69 -5.26 -5.60 -17.10
C ALA A 69 -4.16 -4.54 -17.30
N GLU A 70 -4.10 -3.53 -16.43
CA GLU A 70 -3.15 -2.42 -16.56
C GLU A 70 -1.77 -2.72 -15.97
N VAL A 71 -1.68 -3.52 -14.89
CA VAL A 71 -0.43 -3.74 -14.14
C VAL A 71 0.21 -5.11 -14.41
N VAL A 72 -0.56 -6.18 -14.66
CA VAL A 72 0.00 -7.51 -15.01
C VAL A 72 0.63 -7.49 -16.41
N GLN A 73 0.21 -6.59 -17.31
CA GLN A 73 0.89 -6.43 -18.60
C GLN A 73 2.24 -5.69 -18.50
N LEU A 74 2.47 -4.89 -17.45
CA LEU A 74 3.73 -4.16 -17.25
C LEU A 74 4.77 -4.96 -16.44
N HIS A 75 4.34 -5.99 -15.73
CA HIS A 75 5.20 -7.05 -15.21
C HIS A 75 4.66 -8.38 -15.73
N PRO A 76 5.02 -8.80 -16.97
CA PRO A 76 5.03 -10.23 -17.22
C PRO A 76 5.80 -10.85 -16.06
N ALA A 77 5.27 -11.96 -15.54
CA ALA A 77 6.00 -12.77 -14.58
C ALA A 77 7.47 -12.79 -14.99
N ARG A 78 8.38 -12.68 -14.02
CA ARG A 78 9.79 -13.05 -14.21
C ARG A 78 9.81 -14.52 -14.62
N GLU A 79 9.50 -14.81 -15.89
CA GLU A 79 9.67 -16.10 -16.54
C GLU A 79 11.13 -16.28 -17.01
N ASP A 80 11.98 -15.28 -16.76
CA ASP A 80 13.42 -15.33 -17.02
C ASP A 80 14.29 -15.50 -15.74
N ALA A 81 13.69 -15.80 -14.59
CA ALA A 81 14.50 -16.23 -13.43
C ALA A 81 14.90 -17.70 -13.63
N ASP A 82 16.07 -17.94 -14.25
CA ASP A 82 16.72 -19.26 -14.28
C ASP A 82 16.80 -19.79 -12.83
N PRO A 83 16.19 -20.94 -12.52
CA PRO A 83 16.13 -21.48 -11.16
C PRO A 83 17.50 -21.95 -10.62
N ARG A 84 18.61 -21.70 -11.34
CA ARG A 84 19.96 -22.13 -10.96
C ARG A 84 20.89 -21.05 -10.45
N GLN A 85 20.43 -19.81 -10.26
CA GLN A 85 21.28 -18.78 -9.67
C GLN A 85 21.01 -18.60 -8.18
N THR A 86 21.32 -19.66 -7.42
CA THR A 86 21.86 -19.46 -6.06
C THR A 86 23.33 -19.06 -6.22
N ASP A 87 23.64 -17.84 -5.86
CA ASP A 87 24.98 -17.30 -5.65
C ASP A 87 25.68 -18.06 -4.50
N LEU A 88 26.16 -19.26 -4.80
CA LEU A 88 26.93 -20.14 -3.92
C LEU A 88 28.37 -19.62 -3.66
N GLU A 89 28.74 -18.45 -4.17
CA GLU A 89 30.12 -17.92 -4.07
C GLU A 89 30.36 -16.92 -2.92
N ASP A 90 29.35 -16.52 -2.16
CA ASP A 90 29.53 -15.61 -1.01
C ASP A 90 29.87 -16.32 0.32
N PHE A 91 29.81 -17.66 0.37
CA PHE A 91 30.04 -18.43 1.61
C PHE A 91 31.47 -18.99 1.79
N THR A 92 32.39 -18.82 0.82
CA THR A 92 33.76 -19.38 0.92
C THR A 92 34.91 -18.39 0.73
N ARG A 93 34.70 -17.10 0.96
CA ARG A 93 35.82 -16.15 1.16
C ARG A 93 35.93 -15.74 2.64
N THR A 94 36.60 -16.60 3.40
CA THR A 94 37.41 -16.19 4.56
C THR A 94 38.85 -16.06 4.08
#